data_AF-A0A1E8VVB1-F1
#
_entry.id   AF-A0A1E8VVB1-F1
#
_cell.length_a   1.000
_cell.length_b   1.000
_cell.length_c   1.000
_cell.angle_alpha   90.00
_cell.angle_beta   90.00
_cell.angle_gamma   90.00
#
_symmetry.space_group_name_H-M   'P 1'
#
loop_
_entity.id
_entity.type
_entity.pdbx_description
1 polymer ?
#
loop_
_entity_poly.entity_id
_entity_poly.type
_entity_poly.pdbx_seq_one_letter_code
_entity_poly.pdbx_strand_id
1 'polypeptide(L)'
;MGNRAVITTKDHDLALYLHWNGGRDSVEPLLRYCELQGYRAPSSDCYGWARMAQVVGNFFGGSLSVGIDRFSRLGDQGDNGIYVIDGWRIVGREGLYDGFTEQQEYPFDEMLHVYDDAMPEGERLGKFLDAVEVPASELTVGDRVWIRGFDGWESYSVAGFKDGRAYTARFENGGNWTGNPNNFVQGETAFIEPREK
;
A
#
# COMPACT_ATOMS: atom_id res chain seq x y z
N MET A 1 -12.71 25.57 -6.40
CA MET A 1 -12.98 24.47 -5.46
C MET A 1 -11.71 23.67 -5.40
N GLY A 2 -11.11 23.47 -4.22
CA GLY A 2 -9.94 22.61 -4.06
C GLY A 2 -10.36 21.21 -3.58
N ASN A 3 -9.47 20.23 -3.75
CA ASN A 3 -9.56 18.93 -3.08
C ASN A 3 -8.20 18.67 -2.43
N ARG A 4 -7.87 19.48 -1.43
CA ARG A 4 -6.50 19.59 -0.91
C ARG A 4 -6.37 18.92 0.44
N ALA A 5 -5.17 18.43 0.75
CA ALA A 5 -4.87 17.83 2.03
C ALA A 5 -3.37 17.95 2.36
N VAL A 6 -3.07 17.74 3.65
CA VAL A 6 -1.70 17.54 4.14
C VAL A 6 -1.60 16.18 4.80
N ILE A 7 -0.54 15.42 4.49
CA ILE A 7 -0.22 14.14 5.14
C ILE A 7 1.06 14.35 5.95
N THR A 8 1.01 14.06 7.25
CA THR A 8 2.16 14.17 8.16
C THR A 8 2.21 12.99 9.14
N THR A 9 3.32 12.85 9.86
CA THR A 9 3.46 11.86 10.95
C THR A 9 3.16 12.51 12.30
N LYS A 10 3.06 11.71 13.36
CA LYS A 10 2.79 12.20 14.73
C LYS A 10 3.74 13.32 15.19
N ASP A 11 4.98 13.31 14.72
CA ASP A 11 6.01 14.27 15.13
C ASP A 11 5.86 15.64 14.45
N HIS A 12 5.05 15.74 13.38
CA HIS A 12 4.80 17.00 12.68
C HIS A 12 6.10 17.69 12.18
N ASP A 13 7.09 16.91 11.76
CA ASP A 13 8.35 17.44 11.24
C ASP A 13 8.27 17.73 9.73
N LEU A 14 7.92 16.72 8.95
CA LEU A 14 7.79 16.78 7.48
C LEU A 14 6.34 16.48 7.08
N ALA A 15 5.94 17.03 5.95
CA ALA A 15 4.61 16.79 5.44
C ALA A 15 4.55 16.84 3.91
N LEU A 16 3.68 15.99 3.36
CA LEU A 16 3.35 15.93 1.95
C LEU A 16 2.04 16.66 1.71
N TYR A 17 2.05 17.62 0.80
CA TYR A 17 0.90 18.43 0.41
C TYR A 17 0.30 17.91 -0.89
N LEU A 18 -1.03 17.80 -0.93
CA LEU A 18 -1.83 17.43 -2.09
C LEU A 18 -2.67 18.64 -2.53
N HIS A 19 -2.55 19.05 -3.79
CA HIS A 19 -3.39 20.12 -4.35
C HIS A 19 -4.75 19.60 -4.87
N TRP A 20 -4.82 18.31 -5.18
CA TRP A 20 -6.02 17.58 -5.61
C TRP A 20 -6.03 16.18 -4.97
N ASN A 21 -7.13 15.44 -5.08
CA ASN A 21 -7.31 14.10 -4.48
C ASN A 21 -6.88 14.01 -3.00
N GLY A 22 -7.16 15.06 -2.23
CA GLY A 22 -6.92 15.11 -0.79
C GLY A 22 -7.98 14.41 0.05
N GLY A 23 -9.08 13.92 -0.56
CA GLY A 23 -10.13 13.16 0.12
C GLY A 23 -9.61 11.87 0.73
N ARG A 24 -10.27 11.40 1.80
CA ARG A 24 -9.87 10.17 2.50
C ARG A 24 -9.94 8.95 1.58
N ASP A 25 -10.93 8.92 0.69
CA ASP A 25 -11.12 7.93 -0.37
C ASP A 25 -9.97 7.88 -1.40
N SER A 26 -9.09 8.87 -1.43
CA SER A 26 -7.86 8.89 -2.25
C SER A 26 -6.60 8.68 -1.41
N VAL A 27 -6.56 9.24 -0.20
CA VAL A 27 -5.41 9.16 0.72
C VAL A 27 -5.25 7.76 1.30
N GLU A 28 -6.34 7.09 1.72
CA GLU A 28 -6.24 5.73 2.26
C GLU A 28 -5.72 4.71 1.23
N PRO A 29 -6.22 4.69 -0.02
CA PRO A 29 -5.64 3.84 -1.06
C PRO A 29 -4.19 4.19 -1.38
N LEU A 30 -3.79 5.47 -1.36
CA LEU A 30 -2.38 5.84 -1.56
C LEU A 30 -1.47 5.21 -0.51
N LEU A 31 -1.84 5.33 0.77
CA LEU A 31 -1.06 4.77 1.87
C LEU A 31 -1.02 3.24 1.78
N ARG A 32 -2.16 2.61 1.47
CA ARG A 32 -2.23 1.16 1.27
C ARG A 32 -1.39 0.71 0.08
N TYR A 33 -1.41 1.43 -1.03
CA TYR A 33 -0.59 1.12 -2.20
C TYR A 33 0.90 1.15 -1.85
N CYS A 34 1.36 2.18 -1.11
CA CYS A 34 2.74 2.26 -0.64
C CYS A 34 3.12 1.12 0.33
N GLU A 35 2.19 0.71 1.19
CA GLU A 35 2.36 -0.45 2.07
C GLU A 35 2.51 -1.75 1.29
N LEU A 36 1.64 -1.98 0.30
CA LEU A 36 1.66 -3.17 -0.57
C LEU A 36 2.92 -3.19 -1.45
N GLN A 37 3.40 -2.02 -1.85
CA GLN A 37 4.72 -1.84 -2.47
C GLN A 37 5.88 -2.16 -1.53
N GLY A 38 5.63 -2.44 -0.24
CA GLY A 38 6.64 -2.81 0.74
C GLY A 38 7.62 -1.68 1.03
N TYR A 39 7.24 -0.44 0.76
CA TYR A 39 8.05 0.72 1.09
C TYR A 39 8.13 0.89 2.61
N ARG A 40 9.28 1.38 3.08
CA ARG A 40 9.44 1.78 4.49
C ARG A 40 8.44 2.88 4.79
N ALA A 41 7.82 2.84 5.97
CA ALA A 41 6.86 3.87 6.35
C ALA A 41 7.54 5.25 6.51
N PRO A 42 6.82 6.36 6.27
CA PRO A 42 7.35 7.70 6.48
C PRO A 42 7.76 7.99 7.94
N SER A 43 7.21 7.27 8.91
CA SER A 43 7.64 7.33 10.33
C SER A 43 8.97 6.63 10.60
N SER A 44 9.49 5.85 9.66
CA SER A 44 10.77 5.13 9.81
C SER A 44 11.96 5.96 9.35
N ASP A 45 11.93 6.49 8.12
CA ASP A 45 13.00 7.31 7.55
C ASP A 45 12.55 8.14 6.33
N CYS A 46 13.49 8.86 5.71
CA CYS A 46 13.25 9.70 4.54
C CYS A 46 12.86 8.93 3.26
N TYR A 47 13.14 7.63 3.16
CA TYR A 47 12.77 6.85 1.97
C TYR A 47 11.26 6.65 1.88
N GLY A 48 10.55 6.53 3.01
CA GLY A 48 9.09 6.44 3.01
C GLY A 48 8.43 7.68 2.40
N TRP A 49 8.92 8.87 2.78
CA TRP A 49 8.51 10.13 2.17
C TRP A 49 8.82 10.20 0.68
N ALA A 50 10.03 9.82 0.29
CA ALA A 50 10.45 9.85 -1.11
C ALA A 50 9.59 8.94 -2.00
N ARG A 51 9.27 7.73 -1.53
CA ARG A 51 8.45 6.79 -2.30
C ARG A 51 6.97 7.18 -2.34
N MET A 52 6.42 7.71 -1.25
CA MET A 52 5.06 8.26 -1.27
C MET A 52 4.97 9.46 -2.25
N ALA A 53 5.96 10.36 -2.22
CA ALA A 53 6.03 11.48 -3.17
C ALA A 53 6.18 11.03 -4.62
N GLN A 54 6.94 9.97 -4.87
CA GLN A 54 7.06 9.36 -6.21
C GLN A 54 5.72 8.82 -6.71
N VAL A 55 5.01 8.01 -5.91
CA VAL A 55 3.71 7.43 -6.31
C VAL A 55 2.71 8.54 -6.66
N VAL A 56 2.58 9.53 -5.78
CA VAL A 56 1.69 10.68 -6.01
C VAL A 56 2.13 11.53 -7.20
N GLY A 57 3.44 11.74 -7.35
CA GLY A 57 4.00 12.49 -8.47
C GLY A 57 3.77 11.81 -9.82
N ASN A 58 3.87 10.48 -9.86
CA ASN A 58 3.54 9.68 -11.05
C ASN A 58 2.05 9.75 -11.38
N PHE A 59 1.19 9.68 -10.36
CA PHE A 59 -0.27 9.80 -10.51
C PHE A 59 -0.70 11.15 -11.06
N PHE A 60 -0.26 12.26 -10.48
CA PHE A 60 -0.65 13.59 -10.96
C PHE A 60 0.09 14.02 -12.22
N GLY A 61 1.34 13.59 -12.38
CA GLY A 61 2.28 14.26 -13.27
C GLY A 61 2.41 15.76 -12.95
N GLY A 62 2.59 16.57 -14.00
CA GLY A 62 2.55 18.03 -13.88
C GLY A 62 3.64 18.64 -13.01
N SER A 63 3.36 19.80 -12.40
CA SER A 63 4.37 20.57 -11.64
C SER A 63 3.96 20.98 -10.22
N LEU A 64 2.71 21.40 -9.97
CA LEU A 64 2.30 22.01 -8.69
C LEU A 64 1.18 21.23 -7.94
N SER A 65 0.96 19.97 -8.31
CA SER A 65 -0.09 19.13 -7.71
C SER A 65 0.34 18.42 -6.41
N VAL A 66 1.65 18.27 -6.20
CA VAL A 66 2.25 17.66 -5.02
C VAL A 66 3.38 18.54 -4.49
N GLY A 67 3.48 18.66 -3.16
CA GLY A 67 4.53 19.42 -2.49
C GLY A 67 5.08 18.68 -1.28
N ILE A 68 6.30 19.02 -0.88
CA ILE A 68 6.92 18.52 0.35
C ILE A 68 7.65 19.67 1.04
N ASP A 69 7.39 19.86 2.33
CA ASP A 69 8.13 20.81 3.16
C ASP A 69 8.03 20.38 4.63
N ARG A 70 8.71 21.10 5.50
CA ARG A 70 8.48 21.02 6.94
C ARG A 70 7.02 21.36 7.23
N PHE A 71 6.37 20.59 8.09
CA PHE A 71 4.97 20.83 8.45
C PHE A 71 4.75 22.26 8.96
N SER A 72 5.68 22.80 9.77
CA SER A 72 5.67 24.19 10.25
C SER A 72 5.67 25.28 9.17
N ARG A 73 5.95 24.94 7.90
CA ARG A 73 5.96 25.86 6.76
C ARG A 73 4.76 25.69 5.84
N LEU A 74 3.96 24.64 6.04
CA LEU A 74 2.71 24.46 5.31
C LEU A 74 1.66 25.41 5.91
N GLY A 75 1.29 26.43 5.14
CA GLY A 75 0.33 27.45 5.59
C GLY A 75 -1.13 26.98 5.50
N ASP A 76 -1.54 26.48 4.34
CA ASP A 76 -2.91 26.05 4.07
C ASP A 76 -3.02 24.52 4.13
N GLN A 77 -3.85 24.03 5.05
CA GLN A 77 -4.07 22.61 5.32
C GLN A 77 -5.03 21.96 4.31
N GLY A 78 -5.66 22.78 3.45
CA GLY A 78 -6.57 22.30 2.44
C GLY A 78 -7.96 21.97 2.96
N ASP A 79 -8.84 21.63 2.03
CA ASP A 79 -10.27 21.45 2.28
C ASP A 79 -10.58 20.14 3.05
N ASN A 80 -9.63 19.19 3.04
CA ASN A 80 -9.70 17.93 3.79
C ASN A 80 -8.85 17.93 5.08
N GLY A 81 -8.20 19.05 5.41
CA GLY A 81 -7.35 19.18 6.57
C GLY A 81 -6.12 18.27 6.55
N ILE A 82 -5.68 17.85 7.73
CA ILE A 82 -4.46 17.09 7.94
C ILE A 82 -4.78 15.63 8.27
N TYR A 83 -4.07 14.72 7.62
CA TYR A 83 -3.98 13.31 7.93
C TYR A 83 -2.70 13.05 8.71
N VAL A 84 -2.85 12.64 9.97
CA VAL A 84 -1.72 12.19 10.79
C VAL A 84 -1.60 10.68 10.65
N ILE A 85 -0.45 10.19 10.18
CA ILE A 85 -0.19 8.77 9.93
C ILE A 85 0.79 8.16 10.94
N ASP A 86 0.63 6.85 11.15
CA ASP A 86 1.60 5.98 11.82
C ASP A 86 1.76 4.72 10.98
N GLY A 87 2.99 4.42 10.57
CA GLY A 87 3.20 3.44 9.51
C GLY A 87 2.56 3.95 8.20
N TRP A 88 1.68 3.13 7.63
CA TRP A 88 0.85 3.45 6.47
C TRP A 88 -0.63 3.62 6.82
N ARG A 89 -0.95 3.92 8.08
CA ARG A 89 -2.34 4.08 8.55
C ARG A 89 -2.59 5.48 9.05
N ILE A 90 -3.76 6.03 8.75
CA ILE A 90 -4.23 7.28 9.36
C ILE A 90 -4.61 6.99 10.81
N VAL A 91 -4.02 7.72 11.73
CA VAL A 91 -4.27 7.62 13.19
C VAL A 91 -4.86 8.90 13.77
N GLY A 92 -4.90 9.99 13.01
CA GLY A 92 -5.47 11.26 13.43
C GLY A 92 -5.95 12.12 12.28
N ARG A 93 -6.90 13.01 12.58
CA ARG A 93 -7.41 14.04 11.67
C ARG A 93 -7.39 15.39 12.37
N GLU A 94 -6.87 16.40 11.71
CA GLU A 94 -6.75 17.77 12.25
C GLU A 94 -7.17 18.80 11.20
N GLY A 95 -7.42 20.04 11.63
CA GLY A 95 -7.71 21.14 10.71
C GLY A 95 -9.07 21.10 10.00
N LEU A 96 -9.98 20.24 10.45
CA LEU A 96 -11.32 20.11 9.87
C LEU A 96 -12.20 21.29 10.29
N TYR A 97 -13.01 21.78 9.36
CA TYR A 97 -14.00 22.83 9.63
C TYR A 97 -15.31 22.24 10.18
N ASP A 98 -16.10 23.09 10.84
CA ASP A 98 -17.40 22.69 11.40
C ASP A 98 -18.36 22.23 10.29
N GLY A 99 -18.88 21.01 10.42
CA GLY A 99 -19.75 20.39 9.40
C GLY A 99 -19.00 19.71 8.25
N PHE A 100 -17.69 19.51 8.39
CA PHE A 100 -16.91 18.68 7.45
C PHE A 100 -17.55 17.29 7.26
N THR A 101 -17.56 16.83 6.02
CA THR A 101 -18.00 15.50 5.62
C THR A 101 -16.93 14.89 4.73
N GLU A 102 -16.55 13.65 5.01
CA GLU A 102 -15.56 12.94 4.21
C GLU A 102 -16.06 12.74 2.77
N GLN A 103 -15.14 12.94 1.82
CA GLN A 103 -15.36 12.55 0.42
C GLN A 103 -15.49 11.01 0.31
N GLN A 104 -16.39 10.56 -0.55
CA GLN A 104 -16.66 9.14 -0.87
C GLN A 104 -16.99 8.99 -2.37
N GLU A 105 -16.16 9.61 -3.22
CA GLU A 105 -16.31 9.60 -4.67
C GLU A 105 -15.67 8.36 -5.30
N TYR A 106 -14.55 7.88 -4.75
CA TYR A 106 -13.79 6.80 -5.35
C TYR A 106 -13.85 5.49 -4.54
N PRO A 107 -14.21 4.36 -5.18
CA PRO A 107 -14.06 3.05 -4.57
C PRO A 107 -12.58 2.75 -4.25
N PHE A 108 -12.34 2.14 -3.10
CA PHE A 108 -10.99 1.90 -2.59
C PHE A 108 -10.12 1.09 -3.55
N ASP A 109 -10.63 -0.05 -4.04
CA ASP A 109 -9.89 -0.94 -4.93
C ASP A 109 -9.65 -0.30 -6.30
N GLU A 110 -10.61 0.46 -6.82
CA GLU A 110 -10.45 1.21 -8.07
C GLU A 110 -9.32 2.24 -7.95
N MET A 111 -9.22 2.94 -6.82
CA MET A 111 -8.12 3.89 -6.59
C MET A 111 -6.76 3.22 -6.47
N LEU A 112 -6.67 2.01 -5.91
CA LEU A 112 -5.42 1.24 -5.92
C LEU A 112 -4.94 0.98 -7.35
N HIS A 113 -5.85 0.55 -8.23
CA HIS A 113 -5.55 0.31 -9.64
C HIS A 113 -5.18 1.60 -10.38
N VAL A 114 -5.82 2.72 -10.08
CA VAL A 114 -5.46 4.04 -10.64
C VAL A 114 -4.04 4.46 -10.26
N TYR A 115 -3.63 4.26 -9.00
CA TYR A 115 -2.23 4.51 -8.60
C TYR A 115 -1.27 3.55 -9.31
N ASP A 116 -1.64 2.28 -9.45
CA ASP A 116 -0.83 1.28 -10.14
C ASP A 116 -0.61 1.61 -11.61
N ASP A 117 -1.67 2.00 -12.32
CA ASP A 117 -1.62 2.37 -13.73
C ASP A 117 -0.76 3.60 -14.00
N ALA A 118 -0.57 4.47 -13.00
CA ALA A 118 0.32 5.61 -13.09
C ALA A 118 1.80 5.25 -12.89
N MET A 119 2.11 4.10 -12.30
CA MET A 119 3.49 3.67 -12.08
C MET A 119 4.14 3.16 -13.38
N PRO A 120 5.49 3.24 -13.49
CA PRO A 120 6.22 2.56 -14.55
C PRO A 120 5.87 1.06 -14.58
N GLU A 121 5.74 0.47 -15.77
CA GLU A 121 5.26 -0.91 -15.94
C GLU A 121 5.99 -1.93 -15.05
N GLY A 122 7.31 -1.79 -14.88
CA GLY A 122 8.12 -2.69 -14.05
C GLY A 122 8.00 -2.46 -12.54
N GLU A 123 7.33 -1.40 -12.10
CA GLU A 123 7.07 -1.09 -10.68
C GLU A 123 5.62 -1.39 -10.28
N ARG A 124 4.76 -1.82 -11.20
CA ARG A 124 3.34 -2.11 -10.93
C ARG A 124 3.15 -3.37 -10.09
N LEU A 125 2.17 -3.32 -9.18
CA LEU A 125 1.69 -4.47 -8.41
C LEU A 125 0.79 -5.39 -9.26
N GLY A 126 0.09 -4.83 -10.25
CA GLY A 126 -0.76 -5.58 -11.18
C GLY A 126 -1.77 -6.47 -10.46
N LYS A 127 -1.88 -7.73 -10.87
CA LYS A 127 -2.86 -8.71 -10.35
C LYS A 127 -2.77 -8.95 -8.84
N PHE A 128 -1.67 -8.57 -8.19
CA PHE A 128 -1.59 -8.65 -6.73
C PHE A 128 -2.62 -7.76 -6.04
N LEU A 129 -3.05 -6.66 -6.67
CA LEU A 129 -4.08 -5.79 -6.10
C LEU A 129 -5.45 -6.48 -5.95
N ASP A 130 -5.71 -7.52 -6.74
CA ASP A 130 -6.94 -8.31 -6.67
C ASP A 130 -6.82 -9.51 -5.71
N ALA A 131 -5.71 -9.59 -4.96
CA ALA A 131 -5.48 -10.69 -4.03
C ALA A 131 -6.43 -10.62 -2.83
N VAL A 132 -6.82 -11.80 -2.34
CA VAL A 132 -7.64 -11.95 -1.14
C VAL A 132 -6.72 -12.25 0.04
N GLU A 133 -6.81 -11.46 1.10
CA GLU A 133 -6.15 -11.77 2.36
C GLU A 133 -6.96 -12.82 3.13
N VAL A 134 -6.32 -13.94 3.46
CA VAL A 134 -6.91 -15.05 4.22
C VAL A 134 -6.03 -15.41 5.41
N PRO A 135 -6.57 -15.97 6.51
CA PRO A 135 -5.76 -16.59 7.55
C PRO A 135 -4.88 -17.69 6.94
N ALA A 136 -3.60 -17.75 7.32
CA ALA A 136 -2.66 -18.75 6.81
C ALA A 136 -3.10 -20.19 7.16
N SER A 137 -3.91 -20.35 8.21
CA SER A 137 -4.53 -21.61 8.61
C SER A 137 -5.63 -22.10 7.66
N GLU A 138 -6.18 -21.23 6.80
CA GLU A 138 -7.23 -21.55 5.84
C GLU A 138 -6.69 -21.90 4.44
N LEU A 139 -5.37 -21.89 4.27
CA LEU A 139 -4.72 -22.31 3.05
C LEU A 139 -4.99 -23.79 2.76
N THR A 140 -5.09 -24.11 1.48
CA THR A 140 -5.27 -25.46 0.97
C THR A 140 -4.26 -25.74 -0.15
N VAL A 141 -3.94 -27.02 -0.37
CA VAL A 141 -3.07 -27.42 -1.48
C VAL A 141 -3.72 -26.99 -2.80
N GLY A 142 -2.95 -26.30 -3.65
CA GLY A 142 -3.44 -25.73 -4.91
C GLY A 142 -3.73 -24.23 -4.87
N ASP A 143 -3.98 -23.64 -3.69
CA ASP A 143 -4.13 -22.17 -3.57
C ASP A 143 -2.89 -21.47 -4.12
N ARG A 144 -3.07 -20.39 -4.88
CA ARG A 144 -1.96 -19.59 -5.42
C ARG A 144 -1.66 -18.44 -4.46
N VAL A 145 -0.59 -18.56 -3.69
CA VAL A 145 -0.19 -17.58 -2.67
C VAL A 145 0.80 -16.60 -3.26
N TRP A 146 0.56 -15.30 -3.08
CA TRP A 146 1.48 -14.24 -3.40
C TRP A 146 2.61 -14.17 -2.38
N ILE A 147 3.85 -14.29 -2.86
CA ILE A 147 5.06 -14.18 -2.06
C ILE A 147 5.91 -13.05 -2.61
N ARG A 148 6.30 -12.14 -1.71
CA ARG A 148 7.21 -11.06 -2.04
C ARG A 148 8.64 -11.57 -2.19
N GLY A 149 9.21 -11.39 -3.38
CA GLY A 149 10.62 -11.55 -3.67
C GLY A 149 11.39 -10.23 -3.59
N PHE A 150 12.60 -10.24 -4.13
CA PHE A 150 13.41 -9.02 -4.27
C PHE A 150 12.83 -8.07 -5.33
N ASP A 151 12.36 -8.63 -6.45
CA ASP A 151 11.88 -7.88 -7.61
C ASP A 151 10.38 -7.51 -7.54
N GLY A 152 9.64 -7.97 -6.53
CA GLY A 152 8.21 -7.70 -6.40
C GLY A 152 7.42 -8.91 -5.92
N TRP A 153 6.12 -8.93 -6.23
CA TRP A 153 5.20 -10.00 -5.85
C TRP A 153 5.06 -11.03 -6.97
N GLU A 154 5.15 -12.32 -6.60
CA GLU A 154 4.85 -13.44 -7.51
C GLU A 154 3.98 -14.47 -6.80
N SER A 155 3.09 -15.12 -7.55
CA SER A 155 2.19 -16.14 -7.02
C SER A 155 2.70 -17.56 -7.29
N TYR A 156 2.63 -18.41 -6.26
CA TYR A 156 3.06 -19.80 -6.31
C TYR A 156 2.01 -20.71 -5.69
N SER A 157 1.78 -21.87 -6.28
CA SER A 157 0.84 -22.86 -5.74
C SER A 157 1.35 -23.44 -4.41
N VAL A 158 0.47 -23.53 -3.42
CA VAL A 158 0.70 -24.30 -2.20
C VAL A 158 0.88 -25.76 -2.59
N ALA A 159 2.07 -26.30 -2.31
CA ALA A 159 2.47 -27.66 -2.67
C ALA A 159 2.24 -28.66 -1.52
N GLY A 160 2.08 -28.16 -0.29
CA GLY A 160 1.79 -29.00 0.87
C GLY A 160 1.97 -28.27 2.19
N PHE A 161 1.95 -29.04 3.27
CA PHE A 161 2.12 -28.56 4.64
C PHE A 161 3.22 -29.35 5.33
N LYS A 162 4.04 -28.66 6.12
CA LYS A 162 5.03 -29.27 7.00
C LYS A 162 5.00 -28.55 8.34
N ASP A 163 4.89 -29.32 9.42
CA ASP A 163 4.79 -28.81 10.80
C ASP A 163 3.70 -27.74 10.97
N GLY A 164 2.55 -27.94 10.30
CA GLY A 164 1.41 -27.03 10.33
C GLY A 164 1.54 -25.78 9.45
N ARG A 165 2.63 -25.64 8.68
CA ARG A 165 2.90 -24.48 7.83
C ARG A 165 2.83 -24.85 6.36
N ALA A 166 2.14 -24.03 5.57
CA ALA A 166 2.08 -24.17 4.12
C ALA A 166 3.44 -23.87 3.48
N TYR A 167 3.82 -24.66 2.47
CA TYR A 167 4.95 -24.37 1.59
C TYR A 167 4.50 -24.37 0.12
N THR A 168 5.13 -23.53 -0.69
CA THR A 168 4.80 -23.33 -2.11
C THR A 168 5.80 -23.97 -3.06
N ALA A 169 5.38 -24.17 -4.31
CA ALA A 169 6.20 -24.68 -5.40
C ALA A 169 7.15 -23.60 -5.99
N ARG A 170 7.82 -22.81 -5.13
CA ARG A 170 8.68 -21.69 -5.55
C ARG A 170 10.09 -22.12 -5.92
N PHE A 171 10.82 -22.73 -4.98
CA PHE A 171 12.18 -23.22 -5.19
C PHE A 171 12.23 -24.75 -5.06
N GLU A 172 12.23 -25.45 -6.19
CA GLU A 172 12.34 -26.90 -6.23
C GLU A 172 13.79 -27.37 -5.98
N ASN A 173 13.95 -28.47 -5.24
CA ASN A 173 15.20 -29.21 -5.17
C ASN A 173 14.93 -30.73 -5.22
N GLY A 174 15.11 -31.34 -6.39
CA GLY A 174 14.98 -32.79 -6.58
C GLY A 174 13.58 -33.33 -6.25
N GLY A 175 12.51 -32.63 -6.66
CA GLY A 175 11.13 -32.98 -6.32
C GLY A 175 10.69 -32.64 -4.90
N ASN A 176 11.51 -31.90 -4.13
CA ASN A 176 11.19 -31.46 -2.77
C ASN A 176 11.22 -29.93 -2.66
N TRP A 177 10.14 -29.35 -2.12
CA TRP A 177 10.01 -27.91 -1.88
C TRP A 177 10.20 -27.53 -0.40
N THR A 178 10.50 -28.46 0.50
CA THR A 178 10.65 -28.17 1.94
C THR A 178 12.08 -27.84 2.37
N GLY A 179 13.05 -27.94 1.45
CA GLY A 179 14.47 -27.68 1.72
C GLY A 179 14.85 -26.21 1.70
N ASN A 180 14.02 -25.33 1.13
CA ASN A 180 14.25 -23.89 1.10
C ASN A 180 13.24 -23.17 2.02
N PRO A 181 13.69 -22.44 3.05
CA PRO A 181 12.79 -21.72 3.96
C PRO A 181 11.94 -20.65 3.26
N ASN A 182 12.37 -20.14 2.10
CA ASN A 182 11.63 -19.14 1.33
C ASN A 182 10.42 -19.70 0.59
N ASN A 183 10.22 -21.02 0.62
CA ASN A 183 8.99 -21.65 0.12
C ASN A 183 7.87 -21.60 1.17
N PHE A 184 8.19 -21.36 2.45
CA PHE A 184 7.18 -21.37 3.51
C PHE A 184 6.47 -20.03 3.57
N VAL A 185 5.14 -20.10 3.66
CA VAL A 185 4.31 -18.94 3.98
C VAL A 185 4.69 -18.44 5.38
N GLN A 186 4.86 -17.13 5.51
CA GLN A 186 5.25 -16.44 6.73
C GLN A 186 4.08 -15.60 7.23
N GLY A 187 3.92 -15.50 8.55
CA GLY A 187 2.86 -14.69 9.17
C GLY A 187 1.56 -15.46 9.44
N GLU A 188 0.60 -14.74 10.00
CA GLU A 188 -0.73 -15.26 10.38
C GLU A 188 -1.75 -15.18 9.24
N THR A 189 -1.50 -14.31 8.26
CA THR A 189 -2.31 -14.15 7.05
C THR A 189 -1.47 -14.35 5.79
N ALA A 190 -2.14 -14.64 4.68
CA ALA A 190 -1.55 -14.78 3.36
C ALA A 190 -2.44 -14.13 2.31
N PHE A 191 -1.82 -13.54 1.28
CA PHE A 191 -2.52 -13.07 0.10
C PHE A 191 -2.60 -14.18 -0.93
N ILE A 192 -3.80 -14.54 -1.38
CA ILE A 192 -4.01 -15.54 -2.42
C ILE A 192 -4.66 -14.91 -3.65
N GLU A 193 -4.41 -15.49 -4.82
CA GLU A 193 -5.31 -15.27 -5.95
C GLU A 193 -6.74 -15.73 -5.57
N PRO A 194 -7.79 -15.03 -6.01
CA PRO A 194 -9.16 -15.47 -5.76
C PRO A 194 -9.36 -16.93 -6.18
N ARG A 195 -9.91 -17.74 -5.27
CA ARG A 195 -10.26 -19.14 -5.59
C ARG A 195 -11.30 -19.16 -6.72
N GLU A 196 -11.07 -19.98 -7.73
CA GLU A 196 -12.09 -20.25 -8.75
C GLU A 196 -13.35 -20.81 -8.06
N LYS A 197 -14.52 -20.30 -8.44
CA LYS A 197 -15.82 -20.71 -7.90
C LYS A 197 -16.32 -22.00 -8.52
#